data_AF-A0A965GES7-F1
#
_entry.id   AF-A0A965GES7-F1
#
_cell.length_a   1.000
_cell.length_b   1.000
_cell.length_c   1.000
_cell.angle_alpha   90.00
_cell.angle_beta   90.00
_cell.angle_gamma   90.00
#
_symmetry.space_group_name_H-M   'P 1'
#
loop_
_entity.id
_entity.type
_entity.pdbx_description
1 polymer ?
#
loop_
_entity_poly.entity_id
_entity_poly.type
_entity_poly.pdbx_seq_one_letter_code
_entity_poly.pdbx_strand_id
1 'polypeptide(L)'
;MTDLFEGRIMDVGVDRTCVLQLQSDFDSLRPHQRAMVKKIATECNEYGHSISLDQLKSHRRYQIGRGLVDLIMSDNCDELLITSLCHSIQGVLFKTAGGAIGHLDSACAEQFAVICRAIRWDEQDIVWNTSTDSFGFPSKEKVG
;
A
#
# COMPACT_ATOMS: atom_id res chain seq x y z
N MET A 1 -15.55 7.82 16.02
CA MET A 1 -16.70 7.10 15.43
C MET A 1 -16.09 6.10 14.45
N THR A 2 -16.20 4.80 14.73
CA THR A 2 -15.66 3.73 13.88
C THR A 2 -16.70 3.36 12.84
N ASP A 3 -16.40 3.60 11.57
CA ASP A 3 -17.16 3.06 10.44
C ASP A 3 -16.59 1.67 10.14
N LEU A 4 -17.43 0.65 9.93
CA LEU A 4 -16.97 -0.69 9.54
C LEU A 4 -16.19 -0.65 8.22
N PHE A 5 -16.54 0.29 7.35
CA PHE A 5 -15.90 0.45 6.05
C PHE A 5 -14.56 1.19 6.17
N GLU A 6 -14.52 2.39 6.74
CA GLU A 6 -13.27 3.17 6.86
C GLU A 6 -12.37 2.74 8.04
N GLY A 7 -12.92 2.06 9.05
CA GLY A 7 -12.23 1.65 10.26
C GLY A 7 -12.08 2.78 11.28
N ARG A 8 -10.99 2.74 12.05
CA ARG A 8 -10.65 3.79 13.03
C ARG A 8 -9.98 4.99 12.36
N ILE A 9 -10.13 6.17 12.97
CA ILE A 9 -9.42 7.38 12.54
C ILE A 9 -7.96 7.29 12.99
N MET A 10 -7.04 7.68 12.12
CA MET A 10 -5.58 7.57 12.32
C MET A 10 -4.93 8.94 12.62
N ASP A 11 -5.50 9.71 13.56
CA ASP A 11 -5.11 11.11 13.82
C ASP A 11 -4.35 11.34 15.14
N VAL A 12 -4.20 10.30 15.97
CA VAL A 12 -3.58 10.40 17.30
C VAL A 12 -2.43 9.41 17.52
N GLY A 13 -1.45 9.81 18.31
CA GLY A 13 -0.37 8.94 18.80
C GLY A 13 0.44 8.24 17.70
N VAL A 14 0.59 6.92 17.83
CA VAL A 14 1.34 6.06 16.90
C VAL A 14 0.68 6.05 15.52
N ASP A 15 -0.65 6.05 15.45
CA ASP A 15 -1.38 6.04 14.18
C ASP A 15 -1.05 7.27 13.33
N ARG A 16 -0.98 8.46 13.96
CA ARG A 16 -0.53 9.68 13.28
C ARG A 16 0.90 9.59 12.77
N THR A 17 1.79 9.00 13.56
CA THR A 17 3.20 8.82 13.16
C THR A 17 3.32 7.90 11.95
N CYS A 18 2.56 6.80 11.92
CA CYS A 18 2.49 5.90 10.78
C CYS A 18 1.97 6.60 9.51
N VAL A 19 0.93 7.43 9.64
CA VAL A 19 0.40 8.22 8.52
C VAL A 19 1.44 9.19 7.97
N LEU A 20 2.13 9.92 8.85
CA LEU A 20 3.20 10.86 8.45
C LEU A 20 4.36 10.12 7.76
N GLN A 21 4.75 8.95 8.26
CA GLN A 21 5.77 8.14 7.61
C GLN A 21 5.33 7.69 6.21
N LEU A 22 4.08 7.25 6.06
CA LEU A 22 3.55 6.86 4.75
C LEU A 22 3.53 8.03 3.76
N GLN A 23 3.20 9.23 4.23
CA GLN A 23 3.29 10.45 3.40
C GLN A 23 4.74 10.73 2.97
N SER A 24 5.69 10.64 3.90
CA SER A 24 7.12 10.79 3.56
C SER A 24 7.61 9.73 2.57
N ASP A 25 7.14 8.48 2.71
CA ASP A 25 7.49 7.40 1.79
C ASP A 25 6.92 7.70 0.40
N PHE A 26 5.67 8.16 0.32
CA PHE A 26 5.01 8.56 -0.93
C PHE A 26 5.71 9.75 -1.61
N ASP A 27 6.11 10.77 -0.85
CA ASP A 27 6.83 11.93 -1.39
C ASP A 27 8.19 11.54 -1.96
N SER A 28 8.82 10.51 -1.40
CA SER A 28 10.10 9.98 -1.86
C SER A 28 10.02 9.14 -3.15
N LEU A 29 8.81 8.78 -3.60
CA LEU A 29 8.61 8.04 -4.83
C LEU A 29 8.96 8.86 -6.08
N ARG A 30 9.38 8.19 -7.14
CA ARG A 30 9.68 8.81 -8.44
C ARG A 30 8.40 9.39 -9.06
N PRO A 31 8.50 10.43 -9.92
CA PRO A 31 7.32 11.06 -10.52
C PRO A 31 6.35 10.10 -11.22
N HIS A 32 6.86 9.10 -11.94
CA HIS A 32 6.03 8.10 -12.63
C HIS A 32 5.28 7.18 -11.65
N GLN A 33 5.93 6.80 -10.54
CA GLN A 33 5.31 5.99 -9.47
C GLN A 33 4.19 6.77 -8.78
N ARG A 34 4.42 8.06 -8.48
CA ARG A 34 3.36 8.94 -7.94
C ARG A 34 2.20 9.12 -8.91
N ALA A 35 2.48 9.19 -10.21
CA ALA A 35 1.43 9.30 -11.23
C ALA A 35 0.54 8.05 -11.27
N MET A 36 1.11 6.85 -11.10
CA MET A 36 0.35 5.60 -11.00
C MET A 36 -0.58 5.59 -9.78
N VAL A 37 -0.09 5.97 -8.60
CA VAL A 37 -0.94 6.07 -7.40
C VAL A 37 -2.05 7.11 -7.59
N LYS A 38 -1.74 8.26 -8.20
CA LYS A 38 -2.75 9.28 -8.51
C LYS A 38 -3.79 8.75 -9.47
N LYS A 39 -3.40 7.98 -10.50
CA LYS A 39 -4.34 7.31 -11.41
C LYS A 39 -5.29 6.38 -10.66
N ILE A 40 -4.75 5.49 -9.82
CA ILE A 40 -5.54 4.55 -9.00
C ILE A 40 -6.48 5.33 -8.04
N ALA A 41 -6.00 6.42 -7.46
CA ALA A 41 -6.82 7.27 -6.59
C ALA A 41 -7.95 7.98 -7.34
N THR A 42 -7.71 8.43 -8.58
CA THR A 42 -8.75 9.01 -9.44
C THR A 42 -9.79 7.97 -9.81
N GLU A 43 -9.37 6.79 -10.26
CA GLU A 43 -10.28 5.67 -10.56
C GLU A 43 -11.12 5.29 -9.34
N CYS A 44 -10.51 5.19 -8.16
CA CYS A 44 -11.24 4.93 -6.91
C CYS A 44 -12.33 5.98 -6.66
N ASN A 45 -12.04 7.25 -6.94
CA ASN A 45 -12.98 8.36 -6.78
C ASN A 45 -14.18 8.26 -7.74
N GLU A 46 -14.00 7.70 -8.94
CA GLU A 46 -15.10 7.43 -9.88
C GLU A 46 -16.12 6.43 -9.30
N TYR A 47 -15.69 5.57 -8.38
CA TYR A 47 -16.56 4.64 -7.64
C TYR A 47 -17.09 5.22 -6.31
N GLY A 48 -16.92 6.52 -6.06
CA GLY A 48 -17.45 7.19 -4.86
C GLY A 48 -16.63 6.98 -3.59
N HIS A 49 -15.42 6.43 -3.70
CA HIS A 49 -14.52 6.17 -2.58
C HIS A 49 -13.20 6.92 -2.75
N SER A 50 -12.63 7.42 -1.65
CA SER A 50 -11.36 8.16 -1.70
C SER A 50 -10.25 7.42 -0.97
N ILE A 51 -9.09 7.30 -1.63
CA ILE A 51 -7.84 6.76 -1.06
C ILE A 51 -6.72 7.81 -1.09
N SER A 52 -7.08 9.10 -1.09
CA SER A 52 -6.10 10.19 -1.17
C SER A 52 -5.03 10.04 -0.08
N LEU A 53 -3.76 9.91 -0.52
CA LEU A 53 -2.61 9.75 0.36
C LEU A 53 -2.20 11.07 1.04
N ASP A 54 -2.62 12.21 0.48
CA ASP A 54 -2.36 13.54 1.04
C ASP A 54 -3.22 13.80 2.28
N GLN A 55 -4.41 13.19 2.36
CA GLN A 55 -5.39 13.39 3.43
C GLN A 55 -5.84 12.07 4.05
N LEU A 56 -4.88 11.22 4.38
CA LEU A 56 -5.13 9.97 5.10
C LEU A 56 -5.72 10.26 6.47
N LYS A 57 -6.97 9.83 6.67
CA LYS A 57 -7.69 10.02 7.94
C LYS A 57 -8.14 8.71 8.57
N SER A 58 -8.19 7.62 7.82
CA SER A 58 -8.79 6.37 8.24
C SER A 58 -7.83 5.19 8.09
N HIS A 59 -8.07 4.16 8.90
CA HIS A 59 -7.31 2.91 8.89
C HIS A 59 -7.33 2.25 7.52
N ARG A 60 -8.50 2.15 6.90
CA ARG A 60 -8.68 1.61 5.55
C ARG A 60 -7.75 2.29 4.53
N ARG A 61 -7.79 3.63 4.46
CA ARG A 61 -6.96 4.39 3.50
C ARG A 61 -5.48 4.24 3.79
N TYR A 62 -5.10 4.22 5.07
CA TYR A 62 -3.73 3.97 5.47
C TYR A 62 -3.24 2.60 5.00
N GLN A 63 -4.01 1.53 5.22
CA GLN A 63 -3.62 0.18 4.83
C GLN A 63 -3.51 0.04 3.30
N ILE A 64 -4.48 0.57 2.56
CA ILE A 64 -4.43 0.63 1.09
C ILE A 64 -3.19 1.38 0.62
N GLY A 65 -2.97 2.58 1.15
CA GLY A 65 -1.83 3.41 0.77
C GLY A 65 -0.50 2.74 1.08
N ARG A 66 -0.41 2.07 2.23
CA ARG A 66 0.78 1.32 2.62
C ARG A 66 1.05 0.15 1.69
N GLY A 67 0.03 -0.64 1.35
CA GLY A 67 0.16 -1.75 0.41
C GLY A 67 0.62 -1.29 -0.97
N LEU A 68 0.03 -0.21 -1.49
CA LEU A 68 0.44 0.39 -2.77
C LEU A 68 1.90 0.86 -2.74
N VAL A 69 2.30 1.57 -1.70
CA VAL A 69 3.70 2.02 -1.55
C VAL A 69 4.65 0.82 -1.43
N ASP A 70 4.27 -0.24 -0.71
CA ASP A 70 5.09 -1.45 -0.59
C ASP A 70 5.28 -2.15 -1.95
N LEU A 71 4.24 -2.27 -2.79
CA LEU A 71 4.32 -2.81 -4.15
C LEU A 71 5.14 -1.93 -5.11
N ILE A 72 5.02 -0.61 -4.97
CA ILE A 72 5.79 0.33 -5.79
C ILE A 72 7.29 0.24 -5.47
N MET A 73 7.62 0.10 -4.18
CA MET A 73 9.01 -0.01 -3.72
C MET A 73 9.64 -1.37 -4.06
N SER A 74 8.83 -2.35 -4.48
CA SER A 74 9.29 -3.63 -5.03
C SER A 74 9.24 -3.68 -6.57
N ASP A 75 8.89 -2.57 -7.24
CA ASP A 75 8.74 -2.50 -8.71
C ASP A 75 7.69 -3.47 -9.29
N ASN A 76 6.75 -3.96 -8.47
CA ASN A 76 5.67 -4.88 -8.88
C ASN A 76 4.30 -4.21 -8.93
N CYS A 77 4.24 -2.88 -8.86
CA CYS A 77 2.97 -2.18 -8.91
C CYS A 77 2.38 -2.25 -10.33
N ASP A 78 1.63 -3.31 -10.60
CA ASP A 78 0.85 -3.53 -11.82
C ASP A 78 -0.66 -3.53 -11.49
N GLU A 79 -1.45 -2.95 -12.38
CA GLU A 79 -2.92 -2.94 -12.28
C GLU A 79 -3.49 -4.36 -12.28
N LEU A 80 -2.92 -5.27 -13.06
CA LEU A 80 -3.35 -6.67 -13.09
C LEU A 80 -3.06 -7.38 -11.77
N LEU A 81 -1.92 -7.11 -11.14
CA LEU A 81 -1.60 -7.65 -9.83
C LEU A 81 -2.59 -7.12 -8.79
N ILE A 82 -2.80 -5.80 -8.75
CA ILE A 82 -3.71 -5.17 -7.78
C ILE A 82 -5.14 -5.72 -7.90
N THR A 83 -5.67 -5.81 -9.12
CA THR A 83 -7.02 -6.36 -9.36
C THR A 83 -7.10 -7.84 -8.97
N SER A 84 -6.08 -8.64 -9.27
CA SER A 84 -6.01 -10.06 -8.88
C SER A 84 -5.94 -10.24 -7.35
N LEU A 85 -5.16 -9.41 -6.66
CA LEU A 85 -5.08 -9.41 -5.20
C LEU A 85 -6.43 -9.05 -4.58
N CYS A 86 -7.08 -7.99 -5.06
CA CYS A 86 -8.41 -7.61 -4.58
C CYS A 86 -9.46 -8.69 -4.88
N HIS A 87 -9.39 -9.35 -6.03
CA HIS A 87 -10.26 -10.48 -6.36
C HIS A 87 -10.07 -11.65 -5.38
N SER A 88 -8.83 -11.95 -4.98
CA SER A 88 -8.57 -13.02 -4.00
C SER A 88 -9.15 -12.73 -2.62
N ILE A 89 -9.28 -11.45 -2.25
CA ILE A 89 -9.80 -11.01 -0.95
C ILE A 89 -11.33 -10.93 -0.96
N GLN A 90 -11.91 -10.36 -2.03
CA GLN A 90 -13.34 -10.02 -2.07
C GLN A 90 -14.18 -11.02 -2.89
N GLY A 91 -13.53 -11.85 -3.71
CA GLY A 91 -14.19 -12.75 -4.67
C GLY A 91 -14.80 -12.03 -5.89
N VAL A 92 -14.67 -10.71 -6.00
CA VAL A 92 -15.22 -9.90 -7.10
C VAL A 92 -14.10 -9.38 -7.99
N LEU A 93 -14.24 -9.58 -9.31
CA LEU A 93 -13.28 -9.07 -10.29
C LEU A 93 -13.72 -7.69 -10.79
N PHE A 94 -12.85 -6.71 -10.65
CA PHE A 94 -13.07 -5.36 -11.15
C PHE A 94 -12.24 -5.10 -12.41
N LYS A 95 -12.71 -4.17 -13.25
CA LYS A 95 -12.02 -3.79 -14.50
C LYS A 95 -10.79 -2.91 -14.27
N THR A 96 -10.73 -2.22 -13.13
CA THR A 96 -9.67 -1.26 -12.81
C THR A 96 -9.15 -1.49 -11.40
N ALA A 97 -7.87 -1.18 -11.18
CA ALA A 97 -7.22 -1.29 -9.88
C ALA A 97 -7.87 -0.35 -8.86
N GLY A 98 -8.21 0.89 -9.25
CA GLY A 98 -8.90 1.82 -8.36
C GLY A 98 -10.32 1.38 -8.00
N GLY A 99 -11.04 0.72 -8.92
CA GLY A 99 -12.35 0.13 -8.63
C GLY A 99 -12.26 -1.01 -7.62
N ALA A 100 -11.25 -1.87 -7.75
CA ALA A 100 -11.03 -2.99 -6.84
C ALA A 100 -10.68 -2.51 -5.42
N ILE A 101 -9.71 -1.59 -5.33
CA ILE A 101 -9.27 -1.00 -4.06
C ILE A 101 -10.39 -0.17 -3.41
N GLY A 102 -11.18 0.53 -4.23
CA GLY A 102 -12.27 1.38 -3.78
C GLY A 102 -13.35 0.63 -2.99
N HIS A 103 -13.53 -0.67 -3.23
CA HIS A 103 -14.52 -1.48 -2.53
C HIS A 103 -13.97 -2.23 -1.32
N LEU A 104 -12.66 -2.17 -1.04
CA LEU A 104 -12.08 -2.80 0.15
C LEU A 104 -12.61 -2.11 1.40
N ASP A 105 -13.26 -2.85 2.29
CA ASP A 105 -13.54 -2.38 3.64
C ASP A 105 -12.25 -2.37 4.49
N SER A 106 -12.35 -1.95 5.75
CA SER A 106 -11.18 -1.85 6.64
C SER A 106 -10.47 -3.19 6.85
N ALA A 107 -11.20 -4.31 6.89
CA ALA A 107 -10.63 -5.64 7.11
C ALA A 107 -9.95 -6.18 5.85
N CYS A 108 -10.59 -6.03 4.70
CA CYS A 108 -10.04 -6.36 3.39
C CYS A 108 -8.82 -5.49 3.06
N ALA A 109 -8.82 -4.21 3.45
CA ALA A 109 -7.68 -3.31 3.29
C ALA A 109 -6.46 -3.78 4.10
N GLU A 110 -6.68 -4.27 5.32
CA GLU A 110 -5.62 -4.87 6.14
C GLU A 110 -5.05 -6.14 5.49
N GLN A 111 -5.91 -7.04 5.00
CA GLN A 111 -5.48 -8.24 4.27
C GLN A 111 -4.68 -7.87 3.01
N PHE A 112 -5.14 -6.87 2.26
CA PHE A 112 -4.42 -6.34 1.10
C PHE A 112 -3.03 -5.85 1.47
N ALA A 113 -2.91 -5.04 2.52
CA ALA A 113 -1.61 -4.54 2.99
C ALA A 113 -0.67 -5.67 3.44
N VAL A 114 -1.19 -6.70 4.10
CA VAL A 114 -0.41 -7.88 4.51
C VAL A 114 0.13 -8.63 3.30
N ILE A 115 -0.70 -8.87 2.27
CA ILE A 115 -0.26 -9.57 1.06
C ILE A 115 0.76 -8.73 0.28
N CYS A 116 0.53 -7.42 0.12
CA CYS A 116 1.48 -6.52 -0.54
C CYS A 116 2.85 -6.51 0.17
N ARG A 117 2.84 -6.51 1.51
CA ARG A 117 4.06 -6.57 2.31
C ARG A 117 4.78 -7.91 2.17
N ALA A 118 4.03 -9.01 2.11
CA ALA A 118 4.60 -10.33 1.86
C ALA A 118 5.30 -10.41 0.50
N ILE A 119 4.67 -9.89 -0.56
CA ILE A 119 5.28 -9.79 -1.90
C ILE A 119 6.57 -8.97 -1.85
N ARG A 120 6.56 -7.84 -1.15
CA ARG A 120 7.76 -7.02 -0.95
C ARG A 120 8.88 -7.76 -0.19
N TRP A 121 8.55 -8.66 0.72
CA TRP A 121 9.53 -9.43 1.49
C TRP A 121 10.07 -10.65 0.75
N ASP A 122 9.25 -11.33 -0.05
CA ASP A 122 9.65 -12.51 -0.82
C ASP A 122 10.76 -12.19 -1.85
N GLU A 123 10.83 -10.93 -2.27
CA GLU A 123 11.83 -10.44 -3.23
C GLU A 123 13.10 -9.86 -2.59
N GLN A 124 13.27 -9.94 -1.27
CA GLN A 124 14.52 -9.50 -0.66
C GLN A 124 15.58 -10.58 -0.83
N ASP A 125 16.60 -10.30 -1.65
CA ASP A 125 17.81 -11.10 -1.73
C ASP A 125 18.39 -11.30 -0.32
N ILE A 126 18.59 -12.54 0.10
CA ILE A 126 19.27 -12.83 1.37
C ILE A 126 20.76 -12.66 1.15
N VAL A 127 21.37 -11.68 1.81
CA VAL A 127 22.80 -11.44 1.72
C VAL A 127 23.51 -12.08 2.90
N TRP A 128 24.54 -12.85 2.62
CA TRP A 128 25.47 -13.32 3.65
C TRP A 128 26.32 -12.13 4.11
N ASN A 129 26.20 -11.74 5.38
CA ASN A 129 27.12 -10.79 6.00
C ASN A 129 28.37 -11.52 6.51
N THR A 130 29.49 -11.38 5.81
CA THR A 130 30.74 -12.10 6.14
C THR A 130 31.41 -11.60 7.41
N SER A 131 31.10 -10.38 7.84
CA SER A 131 31.64 -9.78 9.07
C SER A 131 30.90 -10.23 10.35
N THR A 132 29.61 -10.55 10.25
CA THR A 132 28.80 -11.02 11.39
C THR A 132 28.45 -12.51 11.32
N ASP A 133 28.91 -13.18 10.26
CA ASP A 133 28.60 -14.58 9.94
C ASP A 133 27.10 -14.90 10.04
N SER A 134 26.29 -14.02 9.46
CA SER A 134 24.84 -14.09 9.57
C SER A 134 24.17 -13.75 8.25
N PHE A 135 23.09 -14.46 7.94
CA PHE A 135 22.18 -14.05 6.88
C PHE A 135 21.42 -12.80 7.32
N GLY A 136 21.43 -11.77 6.47
CA GLY A 136 20.71 -10.54 6.70
C GLY A 136 20.06 -10.07 5.41
N PHE A 137 19.05 -9.24 5.54
CA PHE A 137 18.47 -8.57 4.40
C PHE A 137 19.32 -7.34 4.06
N PRO A 138 19.59 -7.07 2.77
CA PRO A 138 20.26 -5.84 2.38
C PRO A 138 19.37 -4.70 2.83
N SER A 139 19.90 -3.85 3.72
CA SER A 139 19.34 -2.52 3.90
C SER A 139 19.40 -1.86 2.53
N LYS A 140 18.26 -1.74 1.84
CA LYS A 140 18.17 -0.99 0.58
C LYS A 140 18.65 0.43 0.88
N GLU A 141 19.94 0.70 0.72
CA GLU A 141 20.41 2.06 0.47
C GLU A 141 19.66 2.51 -0.78
N LYS A 142 18.95 3.63 -0.65
CA LYS A 142 18.26 4.29 -1.76
C LYS A 142 19.27 4.51 -2.87
N VAL A 143 19.21 3.69 -3.91
CA VAL A 143 19.92 3.97 -5.16
C VAL A 143 19.17 5.11 -5.85
N GLY A 144 19.92 6.16 -6.19
CA GLY A 144 19.42 7.47 -6.64
C GLY A 144 18.59 7.48 -7.93
#